data_AF-A0A2E8KIM7-F1
#
_entry.id   AF-A0A2E8KIM7-F1
#
_cell.length_a   1.000
_cell.length_b   1.000
_cell.length_c   1.000
_cell.angle_alpha   90.00
_cell.angle_beta   90.00
_cell.angle_gamma   90.00
#
_symmetry.space_group_name_H-M   'P 1'
#
loop_
_entity.id
_entity.type
_entity.pdbx_description
1 polymer ?
#
loop_
_entity_poly.entity_id
_entity_poly.type
_entity_poly.pdbx_seq_one_letter_code
_entity_poly.pdbx_strand_id
1 'polypeptide(L)' 'MDVSPRLLVVRRGKKEESFHRGRAVVVNEAGERILSIGDVEAAVFPRSCLKPIQALPLVASGAA' A
#
# COMPACT_ATOMS: atom_id res chain seq x y z
N MET A 1 -1.81 -2.52 -17.87
CA MET A 1 -1.99 -1.92 -16.53
C MET A 1 -3.02 -2.75 -15.81
N ASP A 2 -2.61 -3.46 -14.76
CA ASP A 2 -3.56 -4.23 -13.95
C ASP A 2 -4.47 -3.26 -13.19
N VAL A 3 -5.77 -3.35 -13.42
CA VAL A 3 -6.73 -2.38 -12.87
C VAL A 3 -6.94 -2.69 -11.39
N SER A 4 -6.56 -1.75 -10.51
CA SER A 4 -6.69 -1.92 -9.05
C SER A 4 -8.16 -2.19 -8.66
N PRO A 5 -8.52 -3.30 -7.99
CA PRO A 5 -9.91 -3.65 -7.73
C PRO A 5 -10.62 -2.64 -6.82
N ARG A 6 -11.96 -2.50 -6.98
CA ARG A 6 -12.81 -1.74 -6.06
C ARG A 6 -13.00 -2.56 -4.79
N LEU A 7 -12.42 -2.12 -3.68
CA LEU A 7 -12.52 -2.79 -2.38
C LEU A 7 -13.74 -2.34 -1.59
N LEU A 8 -14.22 -1.12 -1.83
CA LEU A 8 -15.34 -0.53 -1.10
C LEU A 8 -16.15 0.38 -2.01
N VAL A 9 -17.47 0.43 -1.78
CA VAL A 9 -18.39 1.37 -2.39
C VAL A 9 -19.20 2.05 -1.29
N VAL A 10 -19.30 3.37 -1.35
CA VAL A 10 -20.19 4.16 -0.51
C VAL A 10 -21.44 4.49 -1.32
N ARG A 11 -22.62 4.28 -0.74
CA ARG A 11 -23.91 4.47 -1.41
C ARG A 11 -24.78 5.49 -0.69
N ARG A 12 -25.54 6.27 -1.45
CA ARG A 12 -26.65 7.10 -0.98
C ARG A 12 -27.94 6.55 -1.59
N GLY A 13 -28.68 5.81 -0.79
CA GLY A 13 -29.79 4.99 -1.29
C GLY A 13 -29.29 4.00 -2.35
N LYS A 14 -29.87 4.06 -3.56
CA LYS A 14 -29.50 3.18 -4.68
C LYS A 14 -28.31 3.69 -5.50
N LYS A 15 -27.82 4.91 -5.26
CA LYS A 15 -26.73 5.52 -6.06
C LYS A 15 -25.37 5.26 -5.41
N GLU A 16 -24.41 4.79 -6.20
CA GLU A 16 -23.00 4.73 -5.79
C GLU A 16 -22.42 6.14 -5.84
N GLU A 17 -21.96 6.64 -4.69
CA GLU A 17 -21.47 8.01 -4.53
C GLU A 17 -19.95 8.06 -4.58
N SER A 18 -19.27 7.06 -4.00
CA SER A 18 -17.82 6.93 -4.09
C SER A 18 -17.38 5.47 -4.00
N PHE A 19 -16.13 5.20 -4.38
CA PHE A 19 -15.51 3.90 -4.19
C PHE A 19 -14.04 4.05 -3.85
N HIS A 20 -13.49 3.06 -3.17
CA HIS A 20 -12.07 2.97 -2.88
C HIS A 20 -11.49 1.79 -3.64
N ARG A 21 -10.38 2.01 -4.34
CA ARG A 21 -9.60 0.95 -4.97
C ARG A 21 -8.41 0.63 -4.08
N GLY A 22 -7.98 -0.62 -4.11
CA GLY A 22 -6.80 -1.06 -3.37
C GLY A 22 -5.86 -1.88 -4.22
N ARG A 23 -4.66 -2.04 -3.69
CA ARG A 23 -3.53 -2.74 -4.30
C ARG A 23 -2.87 -3.56 -3.21
N ALA A 24 -2.32 -4.72 -3.56
CA ALA A 24 -1.59 -5.55 -2.61
C ALA A 24 -0.41 -6.21 -3.31
N VAL A 25 0.71 -6.31 -2.61
CA VAL A 25 1.89 -7.06 -3.04
C VAL A 25 2.41 -7.87 -1.87
N VAL A 26 2.81 -9.12 -2.12
CA VAL A 26 3.51 -9.98 -1.17
C VAL A 26 4.88 -10.27 -1.75
N VAL A 27 5.93 -10.07 -0.96
CA VAL A 27 7.31 -10.35 -1.34
C VAL A 27 7.95 -11.32 -0.34
N ASN A 28 8.89 -12.13 -0.79
CA ASN A 28 9.73 -12.95 0.09
C ASN A 28 10.95 -12.16 0.60
N GLU A 29 11.80 -12.82 1.39
CA GLU A 29 13.03 -12.26 1.94
C GLU A 29 14.08 -11.89 0.88
N ALA A 30 14.04 -12.54 -0.28
CA ALA A 30 14.90 -12.21 -1.43
C ALA A 30 14.37 -10.97 -2.21
N GLY A 31 13.20 -10.45 -1.85
CA GLY A 31 12.54 -9.34 -2.53
C GLY A 31 11.75 -9.77 -3.77
N GLU A 32 11.59 -11.06 -4.00
CA GLU A 32 10.83 -11.60 -5.11
C GLU A 32 9.33 -11.50 -4.82
N ARG A 33 8.55 -11.13 -5.83
CA ARG A 33 7.09 -11.00 -5.73
C ARG A 33 6.41 -12.36 -5.76
N ILE A 34 5.75 -12.72 -4.66
CA ILE A 34 4.91 -13.93 -4.53
C ILE A 34 3.51 -13.67 -5.08
N LEU A 35 2.96 -12.47 -4.84
CA LEU A 35 1.60 -12.08 -5.23
C LEU A 35 1.56 -10.60 -5.59
N SER A 36 0.77 -10.23 -6.60
CA SER A 36 0.42 -8.84 -6.91
C SER A 36 -1.04 -8.75 -7.33
N ILE A 37 -1.72 -7.75 -6.79
CA ILE A 37 -3.12 -7.45 -7.08
C ILE A 37 -3.21 -5.96 -7.41
N GLY A 38 -3.61 -5.65 -8.64
CA GLY A 38 -3.74 -4.28 -9.13
C GLY A 38 -2.42 -3.64 -9.53
N ASP A 39 -2.45 -2.32 -9.71
CA ASP A 39 -1.33 -1.51 -10.18
C ASP A 39 -0.36 -1.17 -9.04
N VAL A 40 0.40 -2.18 -8.59
CA VAL A 40 1.31 -2.06 -7.44
C VAL A 40 2.52 -1.15 -7.68
N GLU A 41 2.79 -0.76 -8.93
CA GLU A 41 3.89 0.15 -9.29
C GLU A 41 3.50 1.63 -9.23
N ALA A 42 2.20 1.94 -9.22
CA ALA A 42 1.77 3.33 -9.21
C ALA A 42 2.12 4.02 -7.88
N ALA A 43 2.70 5.21 -7.99
CA ALA A 43 3.17 6.00 -6.86
C ALA A 43 2.06 6.27 -5.83
N VAL A 44 2.44 6.24 -4.56
CA VAL A 44 1.59 6.57 -3.41
C VAL A 44 2.34 7.43 -2.42
N PHE A 45 1.63 8.18 -1.58
CA PHE A 45 2.22 8.76 -0.39
C PHE A 45 2.25 7.70 0.71
N PRO A 46 3.42 7.22 1.16
CA PRO A 46 3.51 6.12 2.14
C PRO A 46 3.09 6.53 3.56
N ARG A 47 2.92 7.83 3.83
CA ARG A 47 2.49 8.37 5.14
C ARG A 47 3.30 7.73 6.28
N SER A 48 2.61 7.30 7.33
CA SER A 48 3.18 6.68 8.51
C SER A 48 3.91 5.34 8.25
N CYS A 49 3.79 4.73 7.06
CA CYS A 49 4.51 3.49 6.74
C CYS A 49 6.02 3.72 6.60
N LEU A 50 6.48 4.96 6.43
CA LEU A 50 7.91 5.29 6.39
C LEU A 50 8.60 5.31 7.76
N LYS A 51 7.87 5.18 8.87
CA LYS A 51 8.44 5.26 10.23
C LYS A 51 9.66 4.34 10.47
N PRO A 52 9.66 3.06 10.05
CA PRO A 52 10.84 2.21 10.21
C PRO A 52 12.06 2.79 9.51
N ILE A 53 11.90 3.29 8.27
CA ILE A 53 12.98 3.92 7.51
C ILE A 53 13.45 5.21 8.19
N GLN A 54 12.52 6.01 8.73
CA GLN A 54 12.84 7.22 9.50
C GLN A 54 13.60 6.91 10.80
N ALA A 55 13.33 5.76 11.42
CA ALA A 55 13.98 5.32 12.66
C ALA A 55 15.35 4.66 12.43
N LEU A 56 15.65 4.18 11.21
CA LEU A 56 16.90 3.50 10.88
C LEU A 56 18.15 4.25 11.36
N PRO A 57 18.30 5.58 11.16
CA PRO A 57 19.51 6.27 11.61
C PRO A 57 19.69 6.30 13.13
N LEU A 58 18.60 6.37 13.89
CA LEU A 58 18.63 6.36 15.36
C LEU A 58 19.06 4.98 15.90
N VAL A 59 18.51 3.91 15.31
CA VAL A 59 18.84 2.54 15.70
C VAL A 59 20.28 2.19 15.27
N ALA A 60 20.65 2.54 14.04
CA ALA A 60 21.98 2.25 13.49
C ALA A 60 23.11 2.98 14.22
N SER A 61 22.83 4.14 14.83
CA SER A 61 23.82 4.86 15.64
C SER A 61 23.97 4.31 17.06
N GLY A 62 23.09 3.41 17.51
CA GLY A 62 23.07 2.88 18.88
C GLY A 62 22.51 3.85 19.92
N ALA A 63 21.81 4.91 19.49
CA ALA A 63 21.21 5.89 20.39
C ALA A 63 19.79 5.51 20.88
N ALA A 64 19.21 4.43 20.34
CA ALA A 64 17.92 3.87 20.74
C ALA A 64 18.05 2.86 21.88
#